data_AF-A0A437SSC7-F1
#
_entry.id   AF-A0A437SSC7-F1
#
_cell.length_a   1.000
_cell.length_b   1.000
_cell.length_c   1.000
_cell.angle_alpha   90.00
_cell.angle_beta   90.00
_cell.angle_gamma   90.00
#
_symmetry.space_group_name_H-M   'P 1'
#
loop_
_entity.id
_entity.type
_entity.pdbx_description
1 polymer ?
#
loop_
_entity_poly.entity_id
_entity_poly.type
_entity_poly.pdbx_seq_one_letter_code
_entity_poly.pdbx_strand_id
1 'polypeptide(L)' 'MAVVRSDAREILSKYLDEHGIKQSFVAKRMGISSATFSSRLHGRLNFDADFAIAVAKALRIDPDIFLK' A
#
# COMPACT_ATOMS: atom_id res chain seq x y z
N MET A 1 10.38 3.68 -15.93
CA MET A 1 10.63 4.06 -14.52
C MET A 1 9.28 4.47 -13.94
N ALA A 2 8.67 3.65 -13.10
CA ALA A 2 7.39 4.01 -12.47
C ALA A 2 7.68 4.93 -11.28
N VAL A 3 7.11 6.14 -11.28
CA VAL A 3 7.29 7.07 -10.17
C VAL A 3 6.14 6.85 -9.20
N VAL A 4 6.46 6.58 -7.93
CA VAL A 4 5.42 6.50 -6.90
C VAL A 4 4.86 7.88 -6.66
N ARG A 5 3.54 7.98 -6.62
CA ARG A 5 2.84 9.21 -6.27
C ARG A 5 3.23 9.67 -4.86
N SER A 6 3.46 10.97 -4.70
CA SER A 6 3.78 11.59 -3.41
C SER A 6 2.71 11.29 -2.35
N ASP A 7 1.45 11.22 -2.79
CA ASP A 7 0.23 10.96 -2.02
C ASP A 7 -0.16 9.47 -1.94
N ALA A 8 0.65 8.53 -2.46
CA ALA A 8 0.31 7.10 -2.49
C ALA A 8 -0.01 6.50 -1.11
N ARG A 9 0.65 7.00 -0.06
CA ARG A 9 0.40 6.58 1.34
C ARG A 9 -0.98 6.98 1.82
N GLU A 10 -1.38 8.21 1.52
CA GLU A 10 -2.69 8.76 1.89
C GLU A 10 -3.81 8.06 1.10
N ILE A 11 -3.59 7.83 -0.20
CA ILE A 11 -4.50 7.06 -1.06
C ILE A 11 -4.71 5.66 -0.48
N LEU A 12 -3.63 4.96 -0.13
CA LEU A 12 -3.73 3.63 0.46
C LEU A 12 -4.48 3.68 1.80
N SER A 13 -4.15 4.63 2.68
CA SER A 13 -4.81 4.75 3.98
C SER A 13 -6.31 5.00 3.84
N LYS A 14 -6.72 5.93 2.95
CA LYS A 14 -8.13 6.20 2.67
C LYS A 14 -8.83 4.99 2.09
N TYR A 15 -8.23 4.34 1.09
CA TYR A 15 -8.81 3.15 0.47
C TYR A 15 -9.07 2.04 1.51
N LEU A 16 -8.14 1.82 2.44
CA LEU A 16 -8.34 0.84 3.50
C LEU A 16 -9.47 1.21 4.44
N ASP A 17 -9.60 2.49 4.79
CA ASP A 17 -10.66 2.99 5.68
C ASP A 17 -12.05 2.90 5.01
N GLU A 18 -12.17 3.42 3.78
CA GLU A 18 -13.43 3.45 3.01
C GLU A 18 -13.97 2.04 2.71
N HIS A 19 -13.08 1.07 2.51
CA HIS A 19 -13.46 -0.31 2.24
C HIS A 19 -13.49 -1.20 3.50
N GLY A 20 -13.23 -0.65 4.69
CA GLY A 20 -13.20 -1.41 5.95
C GLY A 20 -12.11 -2.49 6.00
N ILE A 21 -11.03 -2.32 5.23
CA ILE A 21 -9.95 -3.29 5.10
C ILE A 21 -8.90 -3.04 6.18
N LYS A 22 -8.68 -4.04 7.03
CA LYS A 22 -7.64 -3.97 8.07
C LYS A 22 -6.24 -4.03 7.45
N GLN A 23 -5.32 -3.19 7.92
CA GLN A 23 -3.91 -3.24 7.50
C GLN A 23 -3.30 -4.64 7.69
N SER A 24 -3.66 -5.34 8.76
CA SER A 24 -3.22 -6.72 9.03
C SER A 24 -3.68 -7.73 7.99
N PHE A 25 -4.85 -7.51 7.37
CA PHE A 25 -5.35 -8.37 6.30
C PHE A 25 -4.49 -8.24 5.05
N VAL A 26 -4.15 -7.00 4.68
CA VAL A 26 -3.29 -6.71 3.51
C VAL A 26 -1.86 -7.17 3.76
N ALA A 27 -1.32 -6.91 4.95
CA ALA A 27 0.01 -7.38 5.34
C ALA A 27 0.12 -8.91 5.22
N LYS A 28 -0.89 -9.65 5.72
CA LYS A 28 -0.96 -11.12 5.59
C LYS A 28 -1.02 -11.57 4.13
N ARG A 29 -1.81 -10.89 3.28
CA ARG A 29 -1.89 -11.15 1.83
C ARG A 29 -0.56 -10.92 1.12
N MET A 30 0.22 -9.95 1.58
CA MET A 30 1.54 -9.62 1.05
C MET A 30 2.66 -10.49 1.63
N GLY A 31 2.38 -11.34 2.62
CA GLY A 31 3.40 -12.15 3.29
C GLY A 31 4.36 -11.35 4.18
N ILE A 32 3.96 -10.15 4.62
CA ILE A 32 4.76 -9.29 5.50
C ILE A 32 4.08 -9.09 6.87
N SER A 33 4.85 -8.65 7.86
CA SER A 33 4.29 -8.33 9.17
C SER A 33 3.44 -7.06 9.11
N SER A 34 2.41 -6.98 9.96
CA SER A 34 1.58 -5.78 10.13
C SER A 34 2.42 -4.55 10.49
N ALA A 35 3.50 -4.74 11.27
CA ALA A 35 4.42 -3.67 11.64
C ALA A 35 5.21 -3.15 10.44
N THR A 36 5.66 -4.02 9.54
CA THR A 36 6.34 -3.65 8.29
C THR A 36 5.39 -2.87 7.37
N PHE A 37 4.16 -3.36 7.22
CA PHE A 37 3.14 -2.68 6.42
C PHE A 37 2.85 -1.29 6.97
N SER A 38 2.58 -1.19 8.28
CA SER A 38 2.34 0.08 8.96
C SER A 38 3.53 1.03 8.85
N SER A 39 4.76 0.53 8.94
CA SER A 39 5.96 1.34 8.79
C SER A 39 6.09 1.95 7.39
N ARG A 40 5.73 1.20 6.33
CA ARG A 40 5.68 1.74 4.95
C ARG A 40 4.54 2.75 4.76
N LEU A 41 3.37 2.47 5.34
CA LEU A 41 2.20 3.35 5.26
C LEU A 41 2.44 4.70 5.95
N HIS A 42 3.06 4.69 7.12
CA HIS A 42 3.33 5.91 7.91
C HIS A 42 4.67 6.58 7.57
N GLY A 43 5.37 6.14 6.52
CA GLY A 43 6.59 6.78 6.03
C GLY A 43 7.86 6.50 6.84
N ARG A 44 7.85 5.54 7.77
CA ARG A 44 9.08 5.04 8.43
C ARG A 44 9.94 4.20 7.49
N LEU A 45 9.31 3.57 6.50
CA LEU A 45 9.95 2.85 5.41
C LEU A 45 9.50 3.45 4.07
N ASN A 46 10.33 3.26 3.03
CA ASN A 46 9.99 3.74 1.69
C ASN A 46 8.75 3.02 1.15
N PHE A 47 7.88 3.83 0.53
CA PHE A 47 6.76 3.36 -0.27
C PHE A 47 7.25 3.34 -1.71
N ASP A 48 7.85 2.23 -2.12
CA ASP A 48 8.45 2.06 -3.44
C ASP A 48 7.45 1.49 -4.45
N ALA A 49 7.79 1.54 -5.74
CA ALA A 49 6.94 1.04 -6.82
C ALA A 49 6.62 -0.46 -6.63
N ASP A 50 7.58 -1.27 -6.18
CA ASP A 50 7.35 -2.68 -5.87
C ASP A 50 6.29 -2.87 -4.77
N PHE A 51 6.31 -2.02 -3.74
CA PHE A 51 5.31 -2.08 -2.68
C PHE A 51 3.93 -1.64 -3.17
N ALA A 52 3.88 -0.58 -3.98
CA ALA A 52 2.66 -0.11 -4.64
C ALA A 52 2.02 -1.23 -5.48
N ILE A 53 2.81 -1.91 -6.31
CA ILE A 53 2.35 -3.02 -7.16
C ILE A 53 1.91 -4.21 -6.30
N ALA A 54 2.68 -4.55 -5.26
CA ALA A 54 2.35 -5.67 -4.38
C ALA A 54 1.05 -5.43 -3.59
N VAL A 55 0.83 -4.20 -3.10
CA VAL A 55 -0.40 -3.85 -2.39
C VAL A 55 -1.60 -3.82 -3.32
N ALA A 56 -1.43 -3.28 -4.54
CA ALA A 56 -2.47 -3.28 -5.55
C ALA A 56 -2.91 -4.71 -5.91
N LYS A 57 -1.95 -5.63 -6.10
CA LYS A 57 -2.23 -7.06 -6.30
C LYS A 57 -2.94 -7.69 -5.10
N ALA A 58 -2.52 -7.37 -3.88
CA ALA A 58 -3.14 -7.90 -2.66
C ALA A 58 -4.60 -7.46 -2.52
N LEU A 59 -4.89 -6.22 -2.91
CA LEU A 59 -6.21 -5.58 -2.90
C LEU A 59 -7.05 -5.84 -4.16
N ARG A 60 -6.46 -6.46 -5.21
CA ARG A 60 -7.06 -6.64 -6.54
C ARG A 60 -7.57 -5.33 -7.16
N ILE A 61 -6.75 -4.29 -7.06
CA ILE A 61 -6.98 -2.98 -7.67
C ILE A 61 -5.88 -2.66 -8.68
N ASP A 62 -6.12 -1.64 -9.50
CA ASP A 62 -5.14 -1.19 -10.48
C ASP A 62 -3.97 -0.48 -9.78
N PRO A 63 -2.70 -0.87 -10.02
CA PRO A 63 -1.55 -0.22 -9.42
C PRO A 63 -1.40 1.25 -9.84
N ASP A 64 -2.04 1.67 -10.93
CA ASP A 64 -2.01 3.05 -11.42
C ASP A 64 -2.50 4.08 -10.38
N ILE A 65 -3.37 3.66 -9.44
CA ILE A 65 -3.83 4.55 -8.36
C ILE A 65 -2.68 5.04 -7.45
N PHE A 66 -1.57 4.31 -7.40
CA PHE A 66 -0.40 4.62 -6.58
C PHE A 66 0.80 5.13 -7.41
N LEU A 67 0.72 5.03 -8.73
CA LEU A 67 1.83 5.33 -9.66
C LEU A 67 1.51 6.59 -10.48
N LYS A 68 2.55 7.22 -11.02
CA LYS A 68 2.49 8.38 -11.92
C LYS A 68 3.49 8.22 -13.06
#